data_AF-A0A5Q3L6T8-F1
#
_entry.id   AF-A0A5Q3L6T8-F1
#
_cell.length_a   1.000
_cell.length_b   1.000
_cell.length_c   1.000
_cell.angle_alpha   90.00
_cell.angle_beta   90.00
_cell.angle_gamma   90.00
#
_symmetry.space_group_name_H-M   'P 1'
#
loop_
_entity.id
_entity.type
_entity.pdbx_description
1 polymer ?
#
loop_
_entity_poly.entity_id
_entity_poly.type
_entity_poly.pdbx_seq_one_letter_code
_entity_poly.pdbx_strand_id
1 'polypeptide(L)'
;MESYFKTGVVTGVILVLLLLETWMPFYSHFKGSWKQRVLHDGRNMALAMMNATLGAVLIGAGFFYQQQWAEAYHVGILRQVDWGPTSETIIVLILFDGWMYAWHRINHVIPFLWRFHRMHHSDPAMDATTGIRFHPGEILLSAAARLIVLPLLGMELWQLLLYETLLLPVILFHHANITLPRKLDHVLNFFVVTPAMHRVHHSRERAETNSNYGSILPYWDLLAGSWRTREDLTSIQFGVDGWQETHWQTLKGLLLTPLRKINIQKK
;
A
#
# COMPACT_ATOMS: atom_id res chain seq x y z
N MET A 1 -22.86 4.71 -13.39
CA MET A 1 -22.26 6.02 -13.03
C MET A 1 -21.13 5.88 -12.00
N GLU A 2 -21.27 5.01 -10.98
CA GLU A 2 -20.24 4.81 -9.94
C GLU A 2 -18.86 4.34 -10.46
N SER A 3 -18.80 3.43 -11.43
CA SER A 3 -17.52 2.95 -11.99
C SER A 3 -16.71 4.06 -12.68
N TYR A 4 -17.38 4.99 -13.37
CA TYR A 4 -16.74 6.14 -14.00
C TYR A 4 -16.23 7.14 -12.97
N PHE A 5 -16.95 7.31 -11.85
CA PHE A 5 -16.52 8.19 -10.76
C PHE A 5 -15.24 7.67 -10.09
N LYS A 6 -15.20 6.38 -9.70
CA LYS A 6 -13.99 5.76 -9.13
C LYS A 6 -12.80 5.88 -10.07
N THR A 7 -12.99 5.52 -11.34
CA THR A 7 -11.94 5.59 -12.36
C THR A 7 -11.45 7.03 -12.58
N GLY A 8 -12.37 7.99 -12.61
CA GLY A 8 -12.05 9.43 -12.76
C GLY A 8 -11.25 9.98 -11.59
N VAL A 9 -11.66 9.67 -10.34
CA VAL A 9 -10.93 10.10 -9.13
C VAL A 9 -9.52 9.54 -9.12
N VAL A 10 -9.35 8.24 -9.32
CA VAL A 10 -8.03 7.58 -9.30
C VAL A 10 -7.12 8.14 -10.41
N THR A 11 -7.65 8.26 -11.64
CA THR A 11 -6.89 8.82 -12.76
C THR A 11 -6.49 10.26 -12.49
N GLY A 12 -7.41 11.07 -11.95
CA GLY A 12 -7.14 12.46 -11.57
C GLY A 12 -6.03 12.57 -10.53
N VAL A 13 -6.07 11.74 -9.48
CA VAL A 13 -5.03 11.71 -8.44
C VAL A 13 -3.67 11.32 -9.01
N ILE A 14 -3.60 10.25 -9.81
CA ILE A 14 -2.36 9.83 -10.48
C ILE A 14 -1.80 10.98 -11.32
N LEU A 15 -2.62 11.61 -12.16
CA LEU A 15 -2.18 12.71 -13.01
C LEU A 15 -1.66 13.90 -12.19
N VAL A 16 -2.37 14.30 -11.13
CA VAL A 16 -1.96 15.40 -10.24
C VAL A 16 -0.62 15.06 -9.58
N LEU A 17 -0.46 13.86 -9.03
CA LEU A 17 0.78 13.47 -8.37
C LEU A 17 1.95 13.42 -9.37
N LEU A 18 1.76 12.81 -10.54
CA LEU A 18 2.81 12.75 -11.57
C LEU A 18 3.22 14.16 -12.05
N LEU A 19 2.25 15.08 -12.18
CA LEU A 19 2.53 16.48 -12.51
C LEU A 19 3.31 17.18 -11.40
N LEU A 20 2.91 17.01 -10.14
CA LEU A 20 3.60 17.58 -8.99
C LEU A 20 5.04 17.04 -8.86
N GLU A 21 5.24 15.73 -9.06
CA GLU A 21 6.58 15.11 -9.07
C GLU A 21 7.44 15.56 -10.25
N THR A 22 6.83 16.00 -11.35
CA THR A 22 7.56 16.60 -12.48
C THR A 22 8.01 18.01 -12.14
N TRP A 23 7.13 18.80 -11.52
CA TRP A 23 7.34 20.23 -11.32
C TRP A 23 8.15 20.55 -10.05
N MET A 24 7.89 19.82 -8.96
CA MET A 24 8.50 20.03 -7.64
C MET A 24 8.84 18.70 -6.95
N PRO A 25 9.70 17.86 -7.56
CA PRO A 25 10.12 16.61 -6.94
C PRO A 25 10.88 16.86 -5.64
N PHE A 26 10.66 16.03 -4.62
CA PHE A 26 11.52 16.04 -3.43
C PHE A 26 12.91 15.48 -3.75
N TYR A 27 12.98 14.32 -4.44
CA TYR A 27 14.21 13.75 -4.97
C TYR A 27 14.27 13.83 -6.49
N SER A 28 15.42 14.23 -7.00
CA SER A 28 15.67 14.33 -8.45
C SER A 28 15.99 12.98 -9.12
N HIS A 29 15.27 11.89 -8.79
CA HIS A 29 15.58 10.53 -9.24
C HIS A 29 15.76 10.38 -10.76
N PHE A 30 14.92 11.07 -11.54
CA PHE A 30 14.89 10.96 -13.00
C PHE A 30 15.42 12.21 -13.73
N LYS A 31 16.17 13.07 -13.03
CA LYS A 31 16.69 14.31 -13.62
C LYS A 31 17.60 13.99 -14.81
N GLY A 32 17.22 14.50 -15.98
CA GLY A 32 17.95 14.28 -17.24
C GLY A 32 17.61 13.00 -17.99
N SER A 33 16.62 12.19 -17.54
CA SER A 33 16.24 10.96 -18.22
C SER A 33 14.74 10.63 -18.10
N TRP A 34 13.92 11.34 -18.89
CA TRP A 34 12.47 11.07 -19.00
C TRP A 34 12.17 9.61 -19.39
N LYS A 35 13.02 9.03 -20.24
CA LYS A 35 12.90 7.62 -20.66
C LYS A 35 12.97 6.66 -19.46
N GLN A 36 13.82 6.92 -18.47
CA GLN A 36 13.92 6.06 -17.28
C GLN A 36 12.66 6.13 -16.43
N ARG A 37 12.08 7.33 -16.27
CA ARG A 37 10.80 7.52 -15.57
C ARG A 37 9.66 6.77 -16.26
N VAL A 38 9.47 6.96 -17.57
CA VAL A 38 8.42 6.26 -18.32
C VAL A 38 8.56 4.74 -18.22
N LEU A 39 9.79 4.22 -18.26
CA LEU A 39 10.05 2.79 -18.09
C LEU A 39 9.79 2.32 -16.65
N HIS A 40 10.09 3.13 -15.65
CA HIS A 40 9.80 2.85 -14.24
C HIS A 40 8.29 2.78 -14.00
N ASP A 41 7.58 3.87 -14.28
CA ASP A 41 6.14 4.02 -14.05
C ASP A 41 5.35 3.00 -14.87
N GLY A 42 5.78 2.74 -16.11
CA GLY A 42 5.16 1.74 -16.98
C GLY A 42 5.27 0.30 -16.44
N ARG A 43 6.36 -0.05 -15.75
CA ARG A 43 6.51 -1.36 -15.11
C ARG A 43 5.61 -1.48 -13.88
N ASN A 44 5.56 -0.43 -13.05
CA ASN A 44 4.69 -0.37 -11.88
C ASN A 44 3.21 -0.46 -12.30
N MET A 45 2.82 0.22 -13.38
CA MET A 45 1.47 0.13 -13.95
C MET A 45 1.17 -1.26 -14.51
N ALA A 46 2.09 -1.90 -15.21
CA ALA A 46 1.90 -3.27 -15.71
C ALA A 46 1.68 -4.28 -14.57
N LEU A 47 2.43 -4.15 -13.47
CA LEU A 47 2.23 -4.93 -12.26
C LEU A 47 0.87 -4.65 -11.63
N ALA A 48 0.49 -3.38 -11.52
CA ALA A 48 -0.80 -2.96 -10.96
C ALA A 48 -1.98 -3.52 -11.77
N MET A 49 -1.93 -3.48 -13.09
CA MET A 49 -2.96 -4.06 -13.97
C MET A 49 -3.10 -5.57 -13.78
N MET A 50 -1.98 -6.29 -13.77
CA MET A 50 -1.96 -7.74 -13.51
C MET A 50 -2.53 -8.05 -12.12
N ASN A 51 -2.12 -7.30 -11.10
CA ASN A 51 -2.57 -7.47 -9.72
C ASN A 51 -4.07 -7.17 -9.56
N ALA A 52 -4.58 -6.13 -10.23
CA ALA A 52 -6.00 -5.81 -10.23
C ALA A 52 -6.83 -6.94 -10.82
N THR A 53 -6.40 -7.54 -11.93
CA THR A 53 -7.07 -8.71 -12.52
C THR A 53 -7.06 -9.91 -11.57
N LEU A 54 -5.90 -10.25 -10.99
CA LEU A 54 -5.77 -11.37 -10.07
C LEU A 54 -6.63 -11.20 -8.80
N GLY A 55 -6.58 -10.01 -8.20
CA GLY A 55 -7.36 -9.66 -7.02
C GLY A 55 -8.86 -9.71 -7.29
N ALA A 56 -9.31 -9.15 -8.42
CA ALA A 56 -10.72 -9.16 -8.79
C ALA A 56 -11.26 -10.58 -9.00
N VAL A 57 -10.48 -11.47 -9.61
CA VAL A 57 -10.88 -12.88 -9.79
C VAL A 57 -11.00 -13.61 -8.45
N LEU A 58 -10.00 -13.50 -7.58
CA LEU A 58 -10.01 -14.21 -6.29
C LEU A 58 -11.06 -13.68 -5.32
N ILE A 59 -11.08 -12.36 -5.11
CA ILE A 59 -12.06 -11.75 -4.22
C ILE A 59 -13.46 -11.90 -4.81
N GLY A 60 -13.66 -11.62 -6.09
CA GLY A 60 -14.97 -11.74 -6.74
C GLY A 60 -15.56 -13.14 -6.64
N ALA A 61 -14.75 -14.18 -6.91
CA ALA A 61 -15.21 -15.56 -6.82
C ALA A 61 -15.47 -16.01 -5.37
N GLY A 62 -14.60 -15.66 -4.43
CA GLY A 62 -14.70 -16.10 -3.04
C GLY A 62 -15.73 -15.33 -2.21
N PHE A 63 -15.88 -14.03 -2.45
CA PHE A 63 -16.68 -13.13 -1.62
C PHE A 63 -18.17 -13.50 -1.64
N PHE A 64 -18.71 -13.87 -2.81
CA PHE A 64 -20.13 -14.21 -2.92
C PHE A 64 -20.51 -15.45 -2.08
N TYR A 65 -19.70 -16.51 -2.12
CA TYR A 65 -19.92 -17.69 -1.30
C TYR A 65 -19.72 -17.41 0.17
N GLN A 66 -18.68 -16.63 0.50
CA GLN A 66 -18.34 -16.25 1.86
C GLN A 66 -19.44 -15.38 2.51
N GLN A 67 -20.07 -14.47 1.77
CA GLN A 67 -21.19 -13.68 2.28
C GLN A 67 -22.43 -14.53 2.55
N GLN A 68 -22.82 -15.40 1.61
CA GLN A 68 -23.96 -16.30 1.84
C GLN A 68 -23.73 -17.20 3.06
N TRP A 69 -22.51 -17.72 3.21
CA TRP A 69 -22.15 -18.48 4.40
C TRP A 69 -22.21 -17.63 5.67
N ALA A 70 -21.64 -16.42 5.66
CA ALA A 70 -21.66 -15.54 6.83
C ALA A 70 -23.09 -15.13 7.22
N GLU A 71 -23.97 -14.90 6.24
CA GLU A 71 -25.38 -14.61 6.46
C GLU A 71 -26.13 -15.81 7.04
N ALA A 72 -25.95 -17.00 6.46
CA ALA A 72 -26.63 -18.23 6.91
C ALA A 72 -26.25 -18.65 8.34
N TYR A 73 -25.01 -18.38 8.76
CA TYR A 73 -24.50 -18.74 10.09
C TYR A 73 -24.37 -17.55 11.05
N HIS A 74 -24.88 -16.38 10.67
CA HIS A 74 -24.79 -15.13 11.45
C HIS A 74 -23.36 -14.81 11.92
N VAL A 75 -22.37 -15.04 11.06
CA VAL A 75 -20.95 -14.76 11.34
C VAL A 75 -20.64 -13.30 11.00
N GLY A 76 -20.00 -12.60 11.94
CA GLY A 76 -19.53 -11.24 11.76
C GLY A 76 -19.82 -10.38 12.99
N ILE A 77 -18.80 -9.69 13.52
CA ILE A 77 -18.93 -8.89 14.74
C ILE A 77 -19.97 -7.79 14.57
N LEU A 78 -19.98 -7.13 13.40
CA LEU A 78 -20.92 -6.04 13.13
C LEU A 78 -22.34 -6.52 12.85
N ARG A 79 -22.53 -7.82 12.55
CA ARG A 79 -23.86 -8.42 12.39
C ARG A 79 -24.55 -8.76 13.71
N GLN A 80 -23.82 -8.72 14.84
CA GLN A 80 -24.36 -9.08 16.15
C GLN A 80 -25.19 -7.96 16.81
N VAL A 81 -25.01 -6.73 16.35
CA VAL A 81 -25.63 -5.53 16.93
C VAL A 81 -26.13 -4.66 15.79
N ASP A 82 -27.31 -4.07 15.93
CA ASP A 82 -27.79 -3.07 14.98
C ASP A 82 -27.13 -1.72 15.27
N TRP A 83 -26.06 -1.43 14.55
CA TRP A 83 -25.32 -0.16 14.66
C TRP A 83 -25.97 0.98 13.87
N GLY A 84 -26.97 0.68 13.03
CA GLY A 84 -27.40 1.54 11.93
C GLY A 84 -26.37 1.62 10.79
N PRO A 85 -26.82 1.84 9.55
CA PRO A 85 -25.98 1.66 8.35
C PRO A 85 -24.76 2.59 8.30
N THR A 86 -24.89 3.83 8.79
CA THR A 86 -23.79 4.80 8.81
C THR A 86 -22.71 4.42 9.81
N SER A 87 -23.09 4.11 11.06
CA SER A 87 -22.12 3.74 12.10
C SER A 87 -21.42 2.44 11.76
N GLU A 88 -22.18 1.44 11.29
CA GLU A 88 -21.64 0.16 10.82
C GLU A 88 -20.55 0.37 9.76
N THR A 89 -20.84 1.21 8.76
CA THR A 89 -19.90 1.52 7.68
C THR A 89 -18.66 2.22 8.22
N ILE A 90 -18.79 3.21 9.10
CA ILE A 90 -17.62 3.90 9.66
C ILE A 90 -16.76 2.92 10.48
N ILE A 91 -17.39 2.11 11.32
CA ILE A 91 -16.70 1.14 12.18
C ILE A 91 -15.99 0.09 11.31
N VAL A 92 -16.64 -0.47 10.29
CA VAL A 92 -16.02 -1.50 9.45
C VAL A 92 -14.83 -0.96 8.67
N LEU A 93 -14.90 0.29 8.17
CA LEU A 93 -13.78 0.93 7.47
C LEU A 93 -12.59 1.15 8.40
N ILE A 94 -12.83 1.57 9.65
CA ILE A 94 -11.77 1.72 10.66
C ILE A 94 -11.17 0.35 11.01
N LEU A 95 -11.99 -0.66 11.29
CA LEU A 95 -11.50 -2.00 11.63
C LEU A 95 -10.72 -2.63 10.47
N PHE A 96 -11.19 -2.44 9.24
CA PHE A 96 -10.50 -2.94 8.06
C PHE A 96 -9.20 -2.18 7.78
N ASP A 97 -9.12 -0.88 8.07
CA ASP A 97 -7.85 -0.14 8.05
C ASP A 97 -6.84 -0.67 9.09
N GLY A 98 -7.32 -1.03 10.28
CA GLY A 98 -6.52 -1.72 11.29
C GLY A 98 -6.03 -3.09 10.84
N TRP A 99 -6.86 -3.86 10.13
CA TRP A 99 -6.43 -5.08 9.47
C TRP A 99 -5.35 -4.82 8.41
N MET A 100 -5.51 -3.77 7.59
CA MET A 100 -4.52 -3.41 6.58
C MET A 100 -3.17 -3.02 7.21
N TYR A 101 -3.18 -2.27 8.30
CA TYR A 101 -1.98 -2.03 9.12
C TYR A 101 -1.35 -3.34 9.61
N ALA A 102 -2.16 -4.23 10.18
CA ALA A 102 -1.67 -5.50 10.72
C ALA A 102 -1.07 -6.39 9.62
N TRP A 103 -1.75 -6.50 8.47
CA TRP A 103 -1.28 -7.22 7.30
C TRP A 103 0.06 -6.67 6.82
N HIS A 104 0.19 -5.35 6.73
CA HIS A 104 1.42 -4.70 6.32
C HIS A 104 2.57 -5.01 7.29
N ARG A 105 2.36 -4.88 8.60
CA ARG A 105 3.34 -5.25 9.62
C ARG A 105 3.71 -6.75 9.56
N ILE A 106 2.73 -7.63 9.35
CA ILE A 106 2.94 -9.07 9.19
C ILE A 106 3.85 -9.37 7.98
N ASN A 107 3.71 -8.64 6.87
CA ASN A 107 4.58 -8.76 5.71
C ASN A 107 6.04 -8.41 6.01
N HIS A 108 6.31 -7.50 6.95
CA HIS A 108 7.67 -7.18 7.40
C HIS A 108 8.24 -8.18 8.39
N VAL A 109 7.39 -8.68 9.30
CA VAL A 109 7.84 -9.51 10.43
C VAL A 109 8.05 -10.97 10.01
N ILE A 110 7.18 -11.52 9.15
CA ILE A 110 7.28 -12.92 8.72
C ILE A 110 8.26 -13.03 7.55
N PRO A 111 9.41 -13.72 7.69
CA PRO A 111 10.44 -13.76 6.65
C PRO A 111 9.96 -14.30 5.31
N PHE A 112 8.98 -15.21 5.31
CA PHE A 112 8.37 -15.73 4.09
C PHE A 112 7.60 -14.64 3.32
N LEU A 113 6.76 -13.87 4.01
CA LEU A 113 5.96 -12.81 3.41
C LEU A 113 6.83 -11.64 2.95
N TRP A 114 7.86 -11.29 3.72
CA TRP A 114 8.84 -10.27 3.35
C TRP A 114 9.52 -10.55 2.01
N ARG A 115 9.66 -11.81 1.59
CA ARG A 115 10.25 -12.15 0.29
C ARG A 115 9.45 -11.57 -0.87
N PHE A 116 8.13 -11.47 -0.71
CA PHE A 116 7.23 -10.85 -1.68
C PHE A 116 7.17 -9.34 -1.47
N HIS A 117 6.97 -8.91 -0.23
CA HIS A 117 6.80 -7.50 0.11
C HIS A 117 8.05 -6.65 -0.15
N ARG A 118 9.25 -7.20 -0.03
CA ARG A 118 10.48 -6.46 -0.39
C ARG A 118 10.53 -6.03 -1.85
N MET A 119 9.73 -6.62 -2.76
CA MET A 119 9.64 -6.13 -4.15
C MET A 119 9.16 -4.67 -4.18
N HIS A 120 8.21 -4.33 -3.30
CA HIS A 120 7.72 -2.99 -3.07
C HIS A 120 8.85 -2.07 -2.58
N HIS A 121 9.51 -2.46 -1.48
CA HIS A 121 10.64 -1.70 -0.92
C HIS A 121 11.92 -1.68 -1.76
N SER A 122 12.05 -2.57 -2.75
CA SER A 122 13.25 -2.65 -3.58
C SER A 122 13.37 -1.51 -4.58
N ASP A 123 12.42 -0.57 -4.57
CA ASP A 123 12.42 0.61 -5.42
C ASP A 123 13.50 1.61 -4.99
N PRO A 124 14.55 1.86 -5.79
CA PRO A 124 15.56 2.87 -5.47
C PRO A 124 15.09 4.29 -5.79
N ALA A 125 13.99 4.46 -6.53
CA ALA A 125 13.50 5.72 -7.06
C ALA A 125 12.01 5.89 -6.73
N MET A 126 11.69 5.81 -5.42
CA MET A 126 10.32 5.87 -4.93
C MET A 126 9.56 7.09 -5.46
N ASP A 127 8.38 6.84 -6.01
CA ASP A 127 7.41 7.84 -6.44
C ASP A 127 5.97 7.32 -6.22
N ALA A 128 4.96 8.10 -6.62
CA ALA A 128 3.56 7.73 -6.44
C ALA A 128 3.22 6.33 -7.01
N THR A 129 3.89 5.90 -8.10
CA THR A 129 3.64 4.60 -8.71
C THR A 129 4.26 3.44 -7.93
N THR A 130 5.24 3.69 -7.06
CA THR A 130 5.74 2.69 -6.10
C THR A 130 4.61 2.16 -5.21
N GLY A 131 3.61 3.00 -4.90
CA GLY A 131 2.42 2.62 -4.14
C GLY A 131 1.56 1.52 -4.77
N ILE A 132 1.78 1.18 -6.05
CA ILE A 132 1.10 0.07 -6.74
C ILE A 132 2.07 -1.01 -7.24
N ARG A 133 3.33 -0.96 -6.81
CA ARG A 133 4.39 -1.92 -7.11
C ARG A 133 4.37 -3.07 -6.10
N PHE A 134 3.45 -4.01 -6.27
CA PHE A 134 3.37 -5.22 -5.43
C PHE A 134 3.62 -6.50 -6.23
N HIS A 135 4.19 -7.50 -5.57
CA HIS A 135 4.39 -8.80 -6.20
C HIS A 135 3.04 -9.54 -6.31
N PRO A 136 2.71 -10.22 -7.43
CA PRO A 136 1.45 -10.97 -7.57
C PRO A 136 1.19 -11.97 -6.45
N GLY A 137 2.22 -12.70 -6.04
CA GLY A 137 2.16 -13.59 -4.87
C GLY A 137 1.71 -12.91 -3.57
N GLU A 138 2.10 -11.65 -3.32
CA GLU A 138 1.60 -10.89 -2.17
C GLU A 138 0.10 -10.60 -2.30
N ILE A 139 -0.35 -10.25 -3.51
CA ILE A 139 -1.76 -10.00 -3.79
C ILE A 139 -2.59 -11.27 -3.59
N LEU A 140 -2.12 -12.43 -4.04
CA LEU A 140 -2.81 -13.71 -3.84
C LEU A 140 -2.89 -14.07 -2.34
N LEU A 141 -1.79 -13.87 -1.59
CA LEU A 141 -1.75 -14.13 -0.14
C LEU A 141 -2.65 -13.16 0.62
N SER A 142 -2.65 -11.88 0.25
CA SER A 142 -3.52 -10.84 0.81
C SER A 142 -4.99 -11.15 0.52
N ALA A 143 -5.33 -11.53 -0.71
CA ALA A 143 -6.68 -11.92 -1.09
C ALA A 143 -7.18 -13.13 -0.27
N ALA A 144 -6.34 -14.17 -0.12
CA ALA A 144 -6.68 -15.33 0.71
C ALA A 144 -6.92 -14.94 2.18
N ALA A 145 -6.07 -14.08 2.75
CA ALA A 145 -6.25 -13.60 4.11
C ALA A 145 -7.51 -12.72 4.27
N ARG A 146 -7.80 -11.85 3.29
CA ARG A 146 -9.01 -11.02 3.26
C ARG A 146 -10.29 -11.85 3.19
N LEU A 147 -10.32 -12.95 2.43
CA LEU A 147 -11.47 -13.86 2.39
C LEU A 147 -11.81 -14.47 3.77
N ILE A 148 -10.87 -14.46 4.72
CA ILE A 148 -11.11 -14.86 6.12
C ILE A 148 -11.57 -13.68 6.96
N VAL A 149 -11.04 -12.47 6.74
CA VAL A 149 -11.30 -11.30 7.59
C VAL A 149 -12.62 -10.60 7.26
N LEU A 150 -12.96 -10.48 5.96
CA LEU A 150 -14.20 -9.85 5.52
C LEU A 150 -15.48 -10.43 6.16
N PRO A 151 -15.69 -11.75 6.27
CA PRO A 151 -16.88 -12.30 6.92
C PRO A 151 -16.83 -12.10 8.43
N LEU A 152 -15.65 -12.16 9.06
CA LEU A 152 -15.49 -11.96 10.50
C LEU A 152 -15.82 -10.53 10.94
N LEU A 153 -15.53 -9.55 10.08
CA LEU A 153 -15.98 -8.17 10.29
C LEU A 153 -17.48 -8.02 9.99
N GLY A 154 -18.02 -8.82 9.08
CA GLY A 154 -19.35 -8.60 8.51
C GLY A 154 -19.35 -7.57 7.39
N MET A 155 -18.20 -7.35 6.73
CA MET A 155 -18.03 -6.31 5.72
C MET A 155 -18.73 -6.68 4.41
N GLU A 156 -19.54 -5.77 3.89
CA GLU A 156 -20.25 -5.92 2.61
C GLU A 156 -19.37 -5.53 1.41
N LEU A 157 -19.76 -5.99 0.20
CA LEU A 157 -18.94 -5.77 -1.00
C LEU A 157 -18.77 -4.29 -1.30
N TRP A 158 -19.84 -3.50 -1.19
CA TRP A 158 -19.77 -2.08 -1.48
C TRP A 158 -18.92 -1.33 -0.44
N GLN A 159 -18.89 -1.77 0.83
CA GLN A 159 -18.02 -1.21 1.87
C GLN A 159 -16.55 -1.50 1.53
N LEU A 160 -16.24 -2.72 1.05
CA LEU A 160 -14.89 -3.05 0.57
C LEU A 160 -14.49 -2.18 -0.63
N LEU A 161 -15.38 -2.03 -1.61
CA LEU A 161 -15.14 -1.20 -2.79
C LEU A 161 -14.97 0.28 -2.42
N LEU A 162 -15.73 0.77 -1.43
CA LEU A 162 -15.58 2.10 -0.87
C LEU A 162 -14.22 2.26 -0.20
N TYR A 163 -13.82 1.32 0.66
CA TYR A 163 -12.50 1.34 1.29
C TYR A 163 -11.39 1.38 0.25
N GLU A 164 -11.41 0.52 -0.76
CA GLU A 164 -10.39 0.50 -1.82
C GLU A 164 -10.36 1.80 -2.64
N THR A 165 -11.52 2.45 -2.80
CA THR A 165 -11.63 3.75 -3.48
C THR A 165 -11.01 4.88 -2.67
N LEU A 166 -11.09 4.82 -1.34
CA LEU A 166 -10.43 5.76 -0.43
C LEU A 166 -8.93 5.45 -0.30
N LEU A 167 -8.59 4.18 -0.20
CA LEU A 167 -7.23 3.69 0.01
C LEU A 167 -6.31 4.07 -1.14
N LEU A 168 -6.71 3.81 -2.39
CA LEU A 168 -5.80 3.95 -3.53
C LEU A 168 -5.24 5.38 -3.69
N PRO A 169 -6.06 6.46 -3.63
CA PRO A 169 -5.54 7.83 -3.59
C PRO A 169 -4.55 8.08 -2.46
N VAL A 170 -4.83 7.59 -1.25
CA VAL A 170 -3.95 7.76 -0.08
C VAL A 170 -2.65 6.99 -0.27
N ILE A 171 -2.72 5.78 -0.84
CA ILE A 171 -1.54 4.98 -1.14
C ILE A 171 -0.66 5.63 -2.21
N LEU A 172 -1.24 6.24 -3.23
CA LEU A 172 -0.45 6.98 -4.22
C LEU A 172 0.16 8.24 -3.57
N PHE A 173 -0.63 8.93 -2.74
CA PHE A 173 -0.20 10.15 -2.07
C PHE A 173 0.97 9.91 -1.11
N HIS A 174 0.89 8.94 -0.19
CA HIS A 174 1.97 8.75 0.79
C HIS A 174 3.25 8.15 0.20
N HIS A 175 3.21 7.64 -1.04
CA HIS A 175 4.41 7.25 -1.80
C HIS A 175 4.97 8.38 -2.66
N ALA A 176 4.19 9.45 -2.87
CA ALA A 176 4.55 10.48 -3.82
C ALA A 176 5.87 11.16 -3.47
N ASN A 177 6.69 11.37 -4.50
CA ASN A 177 7.97 12.06 -4.42
C ASN A 177 7.78 13.59 -4.43
N ILE A 178 6.92 14.09 -3.53
CA ILE A 178 6.59 15.51 -3.40
C ILE A 178 7.06 16.07 -2.07
N THR A 179 7.11 17.40 -2.00
CA THR A 179 7.39 18.14 -0.76
C THR A 179 6.12 18.79 -0.26
N LEU A 180 5.76 18.53 1.00
CA LEU A 180 4.71 19.28 1.69
C LEU A 180 5.36 20.31 2.62
N PRO A 181 4.80 21.54 2.71
CA PRO A 181 5.19 22.47 3.76
C PRO A 181 5.03 21.81 5.13
N ARG A 182 6.02 21.95 6.02
CA ARG A 182 6.04 21.27 7.33
C ARG A 182 4.73 21.41 8.12
N LYS A 183 4.14 22.61 8.16
CA LYS A 183 2.85 22.86 8.83
C LYS A 183 1.70 22.05 8.23
N LEU A 184 1.66 21.95 6.90
CA LEU A 184 0.63 21.18 6.20
C LEU A 184 0.82 19.69 6.44
N ASP A 185 2.06 19.18 6.37
CA ASP A 185 2.37 17.79 6.69
C ASP A 185 1.92 17.41 8.11
N HIS A 186 2.23 18.25 9.12
CA HIS A 186 1.78 18.01 10.50
C HIS A 186 0.26 17.92 10.63
N VAL A 187 -0.50 18.80 9.97
CA VAL A 187 -1.97 18.77 10.03
C VAL A 187 -2.52 17.56 9.28
N LEU A 188 -1.99 17.27 8.08
CA LEU A 188 -2.46 16.14 7.28
C LEU A 188 -2.17 14.79 7.94
N ASN A 189 -1.06 14.68 8.68
CA ASN A 189 -0.69 13.48 9.43
C ASN A 189 -1.60 13.19 10.65
N PHE A 190 -2.61 14.02 10.91
CA PHE A 190 -3.73 13.62 11.79
C PHE A 190 -4.83 12.86 11.03
N PHE A 191 -4.91 12.97 9.71
CA PHE A 191 -6.04 12.42 8.94
C PHE A 191 -5.61 11.27 8.05
N VAL A 192 -4.43 11.39 7.44
CA VAL A 192 -3.90 10.42 6.48
C VAL A 192 -2.41 10.23 6.68
N VAL A 193 -1.90 9.06 6.33
CA VAL A 193 -0.45 8.85 6.23
C VAL A 193 0.10 9.80 5.16
N THR A 194 1.19 10.51 5.48
CA THR A 194 1.79 11.50 4.58
C THR A 194 3.04 10.98 3.87
N PRO A 195 3.47 11.62 2.76
CA PRO A 195 4.76 11.33 2.13
C PRO A 195 5.94 11.33 3.10
N ALA A 196 5.98 12.28 4.05
CA ALA A 196 7.07 12.37 5.01
C ALA A 196 7.12 11.16 5.94
N MET A 197 5.97 10.72 6.46
CA MET A 197 5.86 9.56 7.34
C MET A 197 6.24 8.26 6.62
N HIS A 198 5.67 8.02 5.44
CA HIS A 198 5.85 6.75 4.74
C HIS A 198 7.21 6.64 4.05
N ARG A 199 7.86 7.77 3.76
CA ARG A 199 9.25 7.77 3.29
C ARG A 199 10.22 7.20 4.32
N VAL A 200 10.00 7.45 5.61
CA VAL A 200 10.77 6.82 6.69
C VAL A 200 10.59 5.30 6.65
N HIS A 201 9.36 4.83 6.41
CA HIS A 201 9.08 3.40 6.23
C HIS A 201 9.78 2.78 5.00
N HIS A 202 9.99 3.54 3.93
CA HIS A 202 10.75 3.05 2.77
C HIS A 202 12.27 3.21 2.89
N SER A 203 12.74 3.77 3.99
CA SER A 203 14.17 3.86 4.25
C SER A 203 14.82 2.50 4.25
N ARG A 204 16.03 2.44 3.69
CA ARG A 204 16.91 1.27 3.69
C ARG A 204 17.41 0.90 5.10
N GLU A 205 17.36 1.83 6.05
CA GLU A 205 17.75 1.58 7.43
C GLU A 205 16.69 0.72 8.14
N ARG A 206 17.06 -0.47 8.59
CA ARG A 206 16.12 -1.48 9.09
C ARG A 206 15.20 -1.00 10.23
N ALA A 207 15.71 -0.13 11.10
CA ALA A 207 14.92 0.44 12.19
C ALA A 207 13.82 1.41 11.71
N GLU A 208 14.03 2.03 10.55
CA GLU A 208 13.09 2.89 9.85
C GLU A 208 12.17 2.06 8.94
N THR A 209 12.71 1.06 8.22
CA THR A 209 11.89 0.16 7.39
C THR A 209 10.81 -0.57 8.20
N ASN A 210 11.11 -0.89 9.46
CA ASN A 210 10.19 -1.60 10.35
C ASN A 210 9.44 -0.64 11.28
N SER A 211 8.87 0.41 10.69
CA SER A 211 8.06 1.45 11.36
C SER A 211 7.02 2.00 10.39
N ASN A 212 6.06 2.80 10.85
CA ASN A 212 5.10 3.55 10.01
C ASN A 212 4.33 2.70 8.98
N TYR A 213 3.69 1.61 9.42
CA TYR A 213 2.95 0.66 8.57
C TYR A 213 1.54 1.13 8.16
N GLY A 214 1.07 2.27 8.65
CA GLY A 214 -0.25 2.82 8.37
C GLY A 214 -0.58 2.85 6.86
N SER A 215 -1.84 2.57 6.55
CA SER A 215 -2.36 2.57 5.17
C SER A 215 -3.12 3.86 4.89
N ILE A 216 -4.33 4.02 5.45
CA ILE A 216 -5.04 5.31 5.44
C ILE A 216 -4.71 6.08 6.70
N LEU A 217 -5.00 5.51 7.88
CA LEU A 217 -4.89 6.22 9.14
C LEU A 217 -3.49 6.06 9.77
N PRO A 218 -2.91 7.16 10.29
CA PRO A 218 -1.61 7.14 10.96
C PRO A 218 -1.64 6.52 12.37
N TYR A 219 -2.82 6.45 12.99
CA TYR A 219 -2.98 6.14 14.41
C TYR A 219 -2.56 4.74 14.82
N TRP A 220 -2.61 3.77 13.90
CA TRP A 220 -2.23 2.39 14.20
C TRP A 220 -0.77 2.26 14.61
N ASP A 221 0.12 3.08 14.03
CA ASP A 221 1.52 3.13 14.39
C ASP A 221 1.76 3.69 15.79
N LEU A 222 0.94 4.65 16.24
CA LEU A 222 0.98 5.16 17.60
C LEU A 222 0.49 4.10 18.60
N LEU A 223 -0.64 3.47 18.30
CA LEU A 223 -1.25 2.45 19.17
C LEU A 223 -0.35 1.22 19.34
N ALA A 224 0.32 0.80 18.27
CA ALA A 224 1.13 -0.42 18.24
C ALA A 224 2.64 -0.17 18.40
N GLY A 225 3.03 1.07 18.74
CA GLY A 225 4.41 1.46 19.08
C GLY A 225 5.40 1.39 17.91
N SER A 226 4.93 1.54 16.68
CA SER A 226 5.76 1.52 15.46
C SER A 226 5.92 2.89 14.81
N TRP A 227 5.44 3.96 15.44
CA TRP A 227 5.65 5.33 14.94
C TRP A 227 7.12 5.76 15.00
N ARG A 228 7.63 6.29 13.89
CA ARG A 228 9.00 6.83 13.82
C ARG A 228 9.06 8.08 12.96
N THR A 229 9.82 9.07 13.42
CA THR A 229 10.11 10.29 12.67
C THR A 229 11.59 10.35 12.32
N ARG A 230 11.90 11.16 11.30
CA ARG A 230 13.27 11.50 10.92
C ARG A 230 13.33 13.00 10.63
N GLU A 231 14.31 13.68 11.19
CA GLU A 231 14.46 15.13 11.02
C GLU A 231 14.93 15.49 9.61
N ASP A 232 16.00 14.84 9.15
CA ASP A 232 16.51 14.99 7.80
C ASP A 232 16.00 13.86 6.89
N LEU A 233 14.90 14.15 6.19
CA LEU A 233 14.37 13.25 5.17
C LEU A 233 15.28 13.18 3.95
N THR A 234 16.07 14.21 3.63
CA THR A 234 16.86 14.26 2.37
C THR A 234 17.98 13.23 2.31
N SER A 235 18.44 12.74 3.46
CA SER A 235 19.47 11.69 3.56
C SER A 235 18.93 10.26 3.53
N ILE A 236 17.60 10.05 3.46
CA ILE A 236 17.03 8.70 3.31
C ILE A 236 17.49 8.09 1.98
N GLN A 237 17.97 6.85 2.06
CA GLN A 237 18.25 6.02 0.89
C GLN A 237 17.15 4.98 0.74
N PHE A 238 16.67 4.78 -0.49
CA PHE A 238 15.67 3.77 -0.81
C PHE A 238 16.27 2.49 -1.38
N GLY A 239 15.42 1.47 -1.53
CA GLY A 239 15.79 0.18 -2.07
C GLY A 239 16.26 -0.81 -0.99
N VAL A 240 16.34 -2.08 -1.40
CA VAL A 240 16.75 -3.19 -0.53
C VAL A 240 18.09 -3.75 -0.99
N ASP A 241 19.00 -4.00 -0.04
CA ASP A 241 20.37 -4.47 -0.28
C ASP A 241 20.44 -5.68 -1.22
N GLY A 242 21.03 -5.45 -2.39
CA GLY A 242 21.21 -6.46 -3.43
C GLY A 242 20.12 -6.45 -4.50
N TRP A 243 19.03 -5.70 -4.34
CA TRP A 243 17.97 -5.59 -5.35
C TRP A 243 17.95 -4.23 -6.07
N GLN A 244 18.85 -3.30 -5.76
CA GLN A 244 18.88 -1.98 -6.41
C GLN A 244 19.39 -2.01 -7.86
N GLU A 245 20.11 -3.07 -8.24
CA GLU A 245 20.74 -3.16 -9.56
C GLU A 245 19.71 -3.24 -10.69
N THR A 246 20.04 -2.68 -11.86
CA THR A 246 19.12 -2.51 -13.01
C THR A 246 18.43 -3.80 -13.44
N HIS A 247 19.09 -4.96 -13.32
CA HIS A 247 18.51 -6.24 -13.71
C HIS A 247 17.35 -6.68 -12.80
N TRP A 248 17.38 -6.30 -11.51
CA TRP A 248 16.28 -6.53 -10.56
C TRP A 248 15.10 -5.57 -10.78
N GLN A 249 15.36 -4.40 -11.37
CA GLN A 249 14.34 -3.38 -11.65
C GLN A 249 13.59 -3.61 -12.98
N THR A 250 13.81 -4.75 -13.64
CA THR A 250 13.01 -5.22 -14.79
C THR A 250 11.79 -6.02 -14.30
N LEU A 251 10.72 -6.13 -15.10
CA LEU A 251 9.56 -6.97 -14.72
C LEU A 251 9.97 -8.39 -14.31
N LYS A 252 10.87 -9.01 -15.08
CA LYS A 252 11.42 -10.34 -14.76
C LYS A 252 12.16 -10.32 -13.42
N GLY A 253 13.02 -9.33 -13.19
CA GLY A 253 13.75 -9.17 -11.93
C GLY A 253 12.80 -9.03 -10.74
N LEU A 254 11.79 -8.17 -10.87
CA LEU A 254 10.77 -7.93 -9.85
C LEU A 254 10.01 -9.22 -9.50
N LEU A 255 9.56 -9.99 -10.50
CA LEU A 255 8.88 -11.27 -10.30
C LEU A 255 9.78 -12.37 -9.71
N LEU A 256 11.09 -12.31 -9.95
CA LEU A 256 12.06 -13.23 -9.34
C LEU A 256 12.51 -12.78 -7.95
N THR A 257 12.09 -11.60 -7.49
CA THR A 257 12.46 -11.04 -6.19
C THR A 257 12.33 -12.06 -5.08
N PRO A 258 11.22 -12.81 -4.92
CA PRO A 258 11.06 -13.75 -3.81
C PRO A 258 12.04 -14.92 -3.83
N LEU A 259 12.59 -15.30 -4.97
CA LEU A 259 13.42 -16.51 -5.12
C LEU A 259 14.84 -16.33 -4.56
N ARG A 260 15.38 -15.11 -4.64
CA ARG A 260 16.72 -14.83 -4.10
C ARG A 260 16.70 -14.84 -2.56
N LYS A 261 17.57 -15.64 -1.94
CA LYS A 261 17.73 -15.63 -0.49
C LYS A 261 18.48 -14.36 -0.06
N ILE A 262 18.09 -13.80 1.08
CA ILE A 262 18.88 -12.75 1.74
C ILE A 262 20.06 -13.47 2.41
N ASN A 263 21.29 -13.10 2.09
CA ASN A 263 22.42 -13.45 2.94
C ASN A 263 22.33 -12.55 4.18
N ILE A 264 21.72 -13.08 5.25
CA ILE A 264 21.58 -12.38 6.53
C ILE A 264 22.96 -12.16 7.20
N GLN A 265 24.03 -12.76 6.66
CA GLN A 265 25.40 -12.49 7.07
C GLN A 265 25.93 -11.19 6.43
N LYS A 266 25.64 -10.06 7.08
CA LYS A 266 26.47 -8.84 7.20
C LYS A 266 25.59 -7.61 7.42
N LYS A 267 25.24 -7.37 8.69
CA LYS A 267 25.26 -6.07 9.37
C LYS A 267 24.75 -6.27 10.78
#